data_AF-A0AAN8IPI4-F1
#
_entry.id   AF-A0AAN8IPI4-F1
#
_cell.length_a   1.000
_cell.length_b   1.000
_cell.length_c   1.000
_cell.angle_alpha   90.00
_cell.angle_beta   90.00
_cell.angle_gamma   90.00
#
_symmetry.space_group_name_H-M   'P 1'
#
loop_
_entity.id
_entity.type
_entity.pdbx_description
1 polymer ?
#
loop_
_entity_poly.entity_id
_entity_poly.type
_entity_poly.pdbx_seq_one_letter_code
_entity_poly.pdbx_strand_id
1 'polypeptide(L)'
;WIQFADIHEAIGEHQLTLLCVLKGSYKFFSALVDELSNARWSCKEPMTIDFIRCKSYEDDASSGHVQIIGLGNMEELRGKNVLIVDDIVDTGLTLSKLIHTIEEHGAKKIWTALLVSKRVPRRVDVVEDFVAFHIPNKFIVGYGLDYNQKFRDLNHICVMSAAGIAKYKNS
;
A
#
# COMPACT_ATOMS: atom_id res chain seq x y z
N TRP A 1 4.83 -16.05 0.65
CA TRP A 1 4.09 -15.14 1.54
C TRP A 1 5.15 -14.38 2.31
N ILE A 2 5.04 -13.06 2.45
CA ILE A 2 5.90 -12.31 3.39
C ILE A 2 5.90 -13.11 4.69
N GLN A 3 7.07 -13.44 5.24
CA GLN A 3 7.07 -13.91 6.61
C GLN A 3 6.76 -12.67 7.43
N PHE A 4 5.53 -12.56 7.94
CA PHE A 4 5.10 -11.40 8.76
C PHE A 4 6.02 -11.18 9.97
N ALA A 5 6.73 -12.24 10.39
CA ALA A 5 7.85 -12.18 11.33
C ALA A 5 8.96 -11.20 10.89
N ASP A 6 9.29 -11.14 9.60
CA ASP A 6 10.32 -10.25 9.04
C ASP A 6 9.96 -8.78 9.27
N ILE A 7 8.67 -8.43 9.18
CA ILE A 7 8.19 -7.07 9.41
C ILE A 7 8.39 -6.68 10.87
N HIS A 8 8.01 -7.56 11.80
CA HIS A 8 8.19 -7.28 13.22
C HIS A 8 9.67 -7.16 13.59
N GLU A 9 10.51 -8.07 13.10
CA GLU A 9 11.96 -8.05 13.35
C GLU A 9 12.62 -6.78 12.81
N ALA A 10 12.29 -6.38 11.58
CA ALA A 10 12.84 -5.20 10.94
C ALA A 10 12.38 -3.88 11.59
N ILE A 11 11.15 -3.83 12.11
CA ILE A 11 10.61 -2.65 12.79
C ILE A 11 11.03 -2.60 14.26
N GLY A 12 11.18 -3.75 14.92
CA GLY A 12 11.45 -3.87 16.34
C GLY A 12 10.31 -3.35 17.22
N GLU A 13 10.63 -2.97 18.47
CA GLU A 13 9.64 -2.54 19.47
C GLU A 13 9.28 -1.05 19.41
N HIS A 14 9.52 -0.36 18.30
CA HIS A 14 9.19 1.07 18.20
C HIS A 14 7.69 1.31 18.04
N GLN A 15 7.22 2.50 18.46
CA GLN A 15 5.89 3.01 18.06
C GLN A 15 5.75 2.89 16.54
N LEU A 16 4.58 2.46 16.07
CA LEU A 16 4.31 2.22 14.65
C LEU A 16 2.94 2.74 14.25
N THR A 17 2.86 3.44 13.12
CA THR A 17 1.60 3.80 12.47
C THR A 17 1.47 3.01 11.17
N LEU A 18 0.45 2.16 11.09
CA LEU A 18 0.11 1.45 9.86
C LEU A 18 -0.82 2.32 9.02
N LEU A 19 -0.39 2.62 7.79
CA LEU A 19 -1.10 3.52 6.89
C LEU A 19 -1.66 2.73 5.70
N CYS A 20 -2.98 2.50 5.72
CA CYS A 20 -3.68 1.75 4.69
C CYS A 20 -3.99 2.61 3.46
N VAL A 21 -3.49 2.21 2.28
CA VAL A 21 -3.81 2.86 1.00
C VAL A 21 -5.12 2.30 0.41
N LEU A 22 -6.22 2.99 0.70
CA LEU A 22 -7.54 2.66 0.20
C LEU A 22 -7.68 2.93 -1.31
N LYS A 23 -8.54 2.18 -2.01
CA LYS A 23 -9.42 1.12 -1.46
C LYS A 23 -8.79 -0.27 -1.49
N GLY A 24 -7.82 -0.50 -2.37
CA GLY A 24 -7.47 -1.85 -2.76
C GLY A 24 -6.73 -2.64 -1.69
N SER A 25 -5.95 -1.98 -0.84
CA SER A 25 -5.14 -2.66 0.17
C SER A 25 -5.92 -3.15 1.38
N TYR A 26 -7.21 -2.81 1.55
CA TYR A 26 -7.94 -3.05 2.80
C TYR A 26 -7.96 -4.52 3.27
N LYS A 27 -8.06 -5.50 2.35
CA LYS A 27 -8.03 -6.92 2.73
C LYS A 27 -6.64 -7.34 3.20
N PHE A 28 -5.61 -6.95 2.46
CA PHE A 28 -4.22 -7.22 2.82
C PHE A 28 -3.84 -6.53 4.14
N PHE A 29 -4.26 -5.28 4.30
CA PHE A 29 -4.10 -4.50 5.52
C PHE A 29 -4.72 -5.20 6.73
N SER A 30 -5.97 -5.66 6.63
CA SER A 30 -6.64 -6.36 7.73
C SER A 30 -5.85 -7.61 8.15
N ALA A 31 -5.42 -8.43 7.19
CA ALA A 31 -4.63 -9.62 7.48
C ALA A 31 -3.29 -9.26 8.14
N LEU A 32 -2.61 -8.21 7.66
CA LEU A 32 -1.35 -7.73 8.21
C LEU A 32 -1.51 -7.19 9.64
N VAL A 33 -2.61 -6.48 9.93
CA VAL A 33 -2.92 -5.98 11.28
C VAL A 33 -3.10 -7.13 12.27
N ASP A 34 -3.85 -8.18 11.89
CA ASP A 34 -4.07 -9.34 12.75
C ASP A 34 -2.74 -10.04 13.08
N GLU A 35 -1.89 -10.27 12.07
CA GLU A 35 -0.58 -10.89 12.25
C GLU A 35 0.37 -10.05 13.10
N LEU A 36 0.45 -8.73 12.85
CA LEU A 36 1.30 -7.84 13.63
C LEU A 36 0.80 -7.66 15.06
N SER A 37 -0.52 -7.68 15.29
CA SER A 37 -1.08 -7.62 16.65
C SER A 37 -0.68 -8.85 17.47
N ASN A 38 -0.67 -10.03 16.84
CA ASN A 38 -0.20 -11.26 17.47
C ASN A 38 1.31 -11.23 17.74
N ALA A 39 2.11 -10.78 16.77
CA ALA A 39 3.57 -10.70 16.91
C ALA A 39 4.01 -9.67 17.95
N ARG A 40 3.27 -8.55 18.08
CA ARG A 40 3.62 -7.41 18.93
C ARG A 40 2.85 -7.39 20.25
N TRP A 41 2.20 -8.49 20.64
CA TRP A 41 1.32 -8.52 21.81
C TRP A 41 2.03 -8.09 23.11
N SER A 42 3.34 -8.33 23.21
CA SER A 42 4.17 -7.96 24.37
C SER A 42 4.86 -6.60 24.25
N CYS A 43 4.76 -5.91 23.10
CA CYS A 43 5.38 -4.61 22.90
C CYS A 43 4.65 -3.53 23.72
N LYS A 44 5.41 -2.66 24.38
CA LYS A 44 4.85 -1.54 25.18
C LYS A 44 4.48 -0.33 24.33
N GLU A 45 5.15 -0.15 23.20
CA GLU A 45 4.90 0.97 22.30
C GLU A 45 3.64 0.75 21.47
N PRO A 46 2.80 1.79 21.28
CA PRO A 46 1.51 1.63 20.63
C PRO A 46 1.64 1.40 19.12
N MET A 47 0.70 0.62 18.60
CA MET A 47 0.45 0.49 17.17
C MET A 47 -0.82 1.27 16.83
N THR A 48 -0.72 2.28 15.97
CA THR A 48 -1.87 3.06 15.48
C THR A 48 -2.18 2.71 14.03
N ILE A 49 -3.42 2.97 13.61
CA ILE A 49 -3.92 2.65 12.27
C ILE A 49 -4.55 3.90 11.68
N ASP A 50 -4.15 4.23 10.46
CA ASP A 50 -4.73 5.31 9.67
C ASP A 50 -5.07 4.83 8.26
N PHE A 51 -6.03 5.50 7.63
CA PHE A 51 -6.49 5.17 6.28
C PHE A 51 -6.38 6.40 5.39
N ILE A 52 -5.80 6.21 4.21
CA ILE A 52 -5.71 7.25 3.20
C ILE A 52 -6.23 6.76 1.86
N ARG A 53 -6.65 7.69 1.02
CA ARG A 53 -6.89 7.46 -0.39
C ARG A 53 -6.00 8.40 -1.19
N CYS A 54 -5.18 7.81 -2.06
CA CYS A 54 -4.40 8.56 -3.03
C CYS A 54 -5.26 8.84 -4.27
N LYS A 55 -5.29 10.09 -4.72
CA LYS A 55 -5.77 10.44 -6.06
C LYS A 55 -4.59 11.01 -6.85
N SER A 56 -4.26 10.36 -7.96
CA SER A 56 -3.35 10.91 -8.95
C SER A 56 -4.12 11.93 -9.79
N TYR A 57 -3.70 13.20 -9.77
CA TYR A 57 -4.16 14.18 -10.75
C TYR A 57 -3.49 13.86 -12.09
N GLU A 58 -4.29 13.70 -13.16
CA GLU A 58 -3.78 13.45 -14.52
C GLU A 58 -3.06 14.68 -15.09
N ASP A 59 -3.40 15.88 -14.64
CA ASP A 59 -2.88 17.15 -15.20
C ASP A 59 -1.58 17.63 -14.55
N ASP A 60 -1.14 17.02 -13.45
CA ASP A 60 -0.06 17.56 -12.61
C ASP A 60 1.18 16.66 -12.63
N ALA A 61 1.61 16.31 -13.84
CA ALA A 61 2.91 15.68 -14.07
C ALA A 61 4.10 16.55 -13.57
N SER A 62 3.86 17.84 -13.31
CA SER A 62 4.85 18.85 -12.93
C SER A 62 4.99 19.09 -11.41
N SER A 63 3.94 18.87 -10.60
CA SER A 63 3.96 19.27 -9.17
C SER A 63 4.54 18.22 -8.21
N GLY A 64 4.68 16.96 -8.64
CA GLY A 64 5.26 15.90 -7.81
C GLY A 64 4.37 15.40 -6.65
N HIS A 65 3.30 16.12 -6.28
CA HIS A 65 2.44 15.73 -5.16
C HIS A 65 1.30 14.79 -5.56
N VAL A 66 0.86 13.96 -4.60
CA VAL A 66 -0.36 13.14 -4.70
C VAL A 66 -1.39 13.71 -3.73
N GLN A 67 -2.66 13.78 -4.14
CA GLN A 67 -3.69 14.18 -3.19
C GLN A 67 -3.94 13.03 -2.22
N ILE A 68 -3.64 13.27 -0.95
CA ILE A 68 -3.90 12.35 0.15
C ILE A 68 -5.19 12.80 0.83
N ILE A 69 -6.18 11.90 0.87
CA ILE A 69 -7.46 12.13 1.55
C ILE A 69 -7.59 11.12 2.68
N GLY A 70 -7.96 11.54 3.88
CA GLY A 70 -8.29 10.64 4.99
C GLY A 70 -7.63 11.02 6.30
N LEU A 71 -6.45 11.65 6.25
CA LEU A 71 -5.83 12.28 7.42
C LEU A 71 -6.44 13.68 7.65
N GLY A 72 -6.56 14.08 8.91
CA GLY A 72 -6.99 15.44 9.26
C GLY A 72 -5.93 16.45 8.81
N ASN A 73 -4.66 16.15 9.08
CA ASN A 73 -3.51 16.77 8.44
C ASN A 73 -2.34 15.79 8.29
N MET A 74 -1.33 16.17 7.49
CA MET A 74 -0.11 15.37 7.33
C MET A 74 0.85 15.48 8.54
N GLU A 75 0.72 16.53 9.36
CA GLU A 75 1.48 16.69 10.61
C GLU A 75 1.23 15.58 11.62
N GLU A 76 0.09 14.87 11.51
CA GLU A 76 -0.21 13.68 12.28
C GLU A 76 0.84 12.57 12.10
N LEU A 77 1.63 12.58 11.02
CA LEU A 77 2.71 11.62 10.78
C LEU A 77 4.09 12.12 11.23
N ARG A 78 4.21 13.38 11.68
CA ARG A 78 5.50 13.96 12.08
C ARG A 78 6.11 13.20 13.25
N GLY A 79 7.39 12.84 13.11
CA GLY A 79 8.16 12.12 14.11
C GLY A 79 7.77 10.65 14.30
N LYS A 80 6.77 10.15 13.53
CA LYS A 80 6.29 8.77 13.63
C LYS A 80 7.04 7.84 12.68
N ASN A 81 7.10 6.58 13.06
CA ASN A 81 7.48 5.48 12.19
C ASN A 81 6.23 5.00 11.45
N VAL A 82 6.29 4.97 10.12
CA VAL A 82 5.13 4.69 9.27
C VAL A 82 5.37 3.43 8.45
N LEU A 83 4.43 2.48 8.48
CA LEU A 83 4.38 1.36 7.54
C LEU A 83 3.25 1.61 6.55
N ILE A 84 3.60 1.97 5.33
CA ILE A 84 2.65 2.14 4.23
C ILE A 84 2.24 0.76 3.72
N VAL A 85 0.94 0.51 3.63
CA VAL A 85 0.39 -0.77 3.19
C VAL A 85 -0.42 -0.57 1.92
N ASP A 86 0.10 -1.08 0.80
CA ASP A 86 -0.48 -0.91 -0.53
C ASP A 86 -0.75 -2.26 -1.22
N ASP A 87 -1.72 -2.29 -2.13
CA ASP A 87 -2.12 -3.53 -2.80
C ASP A 87 -1.19 -3.89 -3.97
N ILE A 88 -0.81 -2.90 -4.79
CA ILE A 88 -0.02 -3.17 -5.99
C ILE A 88 0.90 -2.04 -6.40
N VAL A 89 2.15 -2.38 -6.70
CA VAL A 89 3.11 -1.46 -7.34
C VAL A 89 3.35 -1.85 -8.80
N ASP A 90 2.97 -0.92 -9.70
CA ASP A 90 3.16 -1.02 -11.16
C ASP A 90 4.29 -0.09 -11.63
N THR A 91 4.04 1.19 -11.87
CA THR A 91 5.09 2.12 -12.32
C THR A 91 5.96 2.68 -11.20
N GLY A 92 5.53 2.52 -9.94
CA GLY A 92 6.16 3.13 -8.75
C GLY A 92 5.71 4.57 -8.46
N LEU A 93 5.02 5.24 -9.39
CA LEU A 93 4.73 6.68 -9.28
C LEU A 93 3.91 7.05 -8.04
N THR A 94 2.77 6.39 -7.82
CA THR A 94 1.89 6.71 -6.68
C THR A 94 2.61 6.51 -5.35
N LEU A 95 3.31 5.39 -5.19
CA LEU A 95 4.05 5.06 -3.97
C LEU A 95 5.21 6.03 -3.75
N SER A 96 5.97 6.37 -4.79
CA SER A 96 7.05 7.35 -4.72
C SER A 96 6.56 8.71 -4.24
N LYS A 97 5.48 9.22 -4.84
CA LYS A 97 4.88 10.51 -4.45
C LYS A 97 4.37 10.49 -3.01
N LEU A 98 3.75 9.38 -2.59
CA LEU A 98 3.27 9.19 -1.23
C LEU A 98 4.40 9.19 -0.21
N ILE A 99 5.46 8.41 -0.46
CA ILE A 99 6.66 8.36 0.40
C ILE A 99 7.24 9.78 0.52
N HIS A 100 7.51 10.44 -0.61
CA HIS A 100 8.07 11.78 -0.63
C HIS A 100 7.21 12.77 0.18
N THR A 101 5.89 12.74 -0.02
CA THR A 101 4.97 13.63 0.71
C THR A 101 5.02 13.35 2.22
N ILE A 102 5.11 12.09 2.66
CA ILE A 102 5.19 11.75 4.09
C ILE A 102 6.56 12.15 4.69
N GLU A 103 7.64 12.00 3.93
CA GLU A 103 9.00 12.43 4.33
C GLU A 103 9.08 13.95 4.51
N GLU A 104 8.52 14.74 3.59
CA GLU A 104 8.49 16.19 3.67
C GLU A 104 7.75 16.71 4.92
N HIS A 105 6.75 15.96 5.40
CA HIS A 105 6.02 16.28 6.63
C HIS A 105 6.72 15.73 7.89
N GLY A 106 7.92 15.19 7.75
CA GLY A 106 8.82 14.88 8.87
C GLY A 106 8.54 13.56 9.56
N ALA A 107 8.03 12.55 8.86
CA ALA A 107 8.03 11.18 9.38
C ALA A 107 9.45 10.74 9.74
N LYS A 108 9.59 9.97 10.83
CA LYS A 108 10.89 9.53 11.35
C LYS A 108 11.50 8.42 10.52
N LYS A 109 10.69 7.45 10.11
CA LYS A 109 11.08 6.32 9.27
C LYS A 109 9.87 5.80 8.53
N ILE A 110 10.08 5.39 7.29
CA ILE A 110 9.02 4.85 6.43
C ILE A 110 9.45 3.45 5.97
N TRP A 111 8.51 2.53 6.00
CA TRP A 111 8.60 1.23 5.35
C TRP A 111 7.38 1.02 4.45
N THR A 112 7.50 0.05 3.55
CA THR A 112 6.45 -0.36 2.62
C THR A 112 6.14 -1.84 2.75
N ALA A 113 4.86 -2.18 2.90
CA ALA A 113 4.35 -3.53 2.78
C ALA A 113 3.41 -3.62 1.58
N LEU A 114 3.79 -4.45 0.61
CA LEU A 114 3.13 -4.55 -0.68
C LEU A 114 2.60 -5.96 -0.88
N LEU A 115 1.31 -6.09 -1.19
CA LEU A 115 0.76 -7.38 -1.58
C LEU A 115 1.37 -7.85 -2.91
N VAL A 116 1.43 -6.96 -3.90
CA VAL A 116 1.95 -7.28 -5.23
C VAL A 116 2.95 -6.24 -5.73
N SER A 117 4.06 -6.72 -6.29
CA SER A 117 5.01 -5.91 -7.06
C SER A 117 5.13 -6.48 -8.47
N LYS A 118 4.74 -5.71 -9.49
CA LYS A 118 4.87 -6.15 -10.89
C LYS A 118 6.31 -6.02 -11.38
N ARG A 119 6.80 -7.03 -12.07
CA ARG A 119 8.06 -7.01 -12.83
C ARG A 119 7.85 -6.28 -14.14
N VAL A 120 7.83 -4.96 -14.07
CA VAL A 120 7.72 -4.04 -15.21
C VAL A 120 8.85 -3.01 -15.16
N PRO A 121 9.21 -2.39 -16.29
CA PRO A 121 10.08 -1.21 -16.27
C PRO A 121 9.50 -0.14 -15.34
N ARG A 122 10.24 0.19 -14.28
CA ARG A 122 9.85 1.25 -13.34
C ARG A 122 10.02 2.61 -14.00
N ARG A 123 9.08 3.53 -13.74
CA ARG A 123 9.28 4.94 -14.09
C ARG A 123 10.10 5.67 -13.04
N VAL A 124 10.02 5.21 -11.80
CA VAL A 124 10.76 5.69 -10.64
C VAL A 124 11.11 4.50 -9.77
N ASP A 125 12.32 4.49 -9.24
CA ASP A 125 12.72 3.50 -8.24
C ASP A 125 12.03 3.83 -6.92
N VAL A 126 11.45 2.81 -6.31
CA VAL A 126 10.81 2.89 -5.00
C VAL A 126 11.40 1.80 -4.12
N VAL A 127 11.59 2.12 -2.84
CA VAL A 127 11.99 1.12 -1.85
C VAL A 127 10.78 0.21 -1.61
N GLU A 128 11.00 -1.09 -1.78
CA GLU A 128 10.01 -2.15 -1.55
C GLU A 128 10.50 -3.04 -0.41
N ASP A 129 10.20 -2.66 0.84
CA ASP A 129 10.76 -3.30 2.03
C ASP A 129 10.22 -4.72 2.21
N PHE A 130 8.90 -4.88 2.06
CA PHE A 130 8.22 -6.16 2.25
C PHE A 130 7.25 -6.42 1.10
N VAL A 131 7.52 -7.44 0.29
CA VAL A 131 6.69 -7.80 -0.88
C VAL A 131 6.17 -9.23 -0.76
N ALA A 132 4.85 -9.43 -0.84
CA ALA A 132 4.26 -10.77 -0.79
C ALA A 132 4.42 -11.53 -2.09
N PHE A 133 4.21 -10.87 -3.22
CA PHE A 133 4.32 -11.50 -4.53
C PHE A 133 4.96 -10.58 -5.56
N HIS A 134 6.05 -11.05 -6.17
CA HIS A 134 6.51 -10.50 -7.44
C HIS A 134 5.83 -11.24 -8.60
N ILE A 135 5.13 -10.51 -9.46
CA ILE A 135 4.38 -11.11 -10.58
C ILE A 135 4.83 -10.55 -11.93
N PRO A 136 4.62 -11.28 -13.05
CA PRO A 136 4.78 -10.71 -14.39
C PRO A 136 3.76 -9.60 -14.66
N ASN A 137 3.97 -8.85 -15.74
CA ASN A 137 3.01 -7.83 -16.18
C ASN A 137 1.69 -8.44 -16.67
N LYS A 138 0.77 -8.69 -15.73
CA LYS A 138 -0.59 -9.16 -15.97
C LYS A 138 -1.57 -8.26 -15.24
N PHE A 139 -2.76 -8.08 -15.84
CA PHE A 139 -3.84 -7.38 -15.18
C PHE A 139 -4.52 -8.35 -14.20
N ILE A 140 -4.52 -8.00 -12.92
CA ILE A 140 -5.04 -8.84 -11.84
C ILE A 140 -6.19 -8.14 -11.11
N VAL A 141 -7.10 -8.94 -10.57
CA VAL A 141 -8.25 -8.50 -9.76
C VAL A 141 -8.46 -9.45 -8.58
N GLY A 142 -9.28 -9.04 -7.62
CA GLY A 142 -9.60 -9.85 -6.46
C GLY A 142 -8.68 -9.58 -5.27
N TYR A 143 -9.11 -10.07 -4.10
CA TYR A 143 -8.47 -9.78 -2.82
C TYR A 143 -8.32 -8.27 -2.55
N GLY A 144 -9.35 -7.50 -2.87
CA GLY A 144 -9.35 -6.04 -2.73
C GLY A 144 -8.96 -5.29 -4.01
N LEU A 145 -8.18 -5.89 -4.91
CA LEU A 145 -7.88 -5.35 -6.25
C LEU A 145 -9.13 -5.32 -7.13
N ASP A 146 -9.23 -4.33 -8.02
CA ASP A 146 -10.43 -4.14 -8.83
C ASP A 146 -10.18 -3.89 -10.32
N TYR A 147 -11.29 -3.96 -11.05
CA TYR A 147 -11.45 -3.31 -12.34
C TYR A 147 -12.79 -2.57 -12.34
N ASN A 148 -12.75 -1.24 -12.50
CA ASN A 148 -13.95 -0.38 -12.45
C ASN A 148 -14.86 -0.67 -11.26
N GLN A 149 -14.26 -0.75 -10.06
CA GLN A 149 -14.90 -1.06 -8.77
C GLN A 149 -15.52 -2.46 -8.66
N LYS A 150 -15.31 -3.35 -9.64
CA LYS A 150 -15.74 -4.75 -9.59
C LYS A 150 -14.62 -5.65 -9.07
N PHE A 151 -15.01 -6.84 -8.62
CA PHE A 151 -14.13 -7.97 -8.25
C PHE A 151 -13.35 -7.84 -6.94
N ARG A 152 -13.43 -6.73 -6.19
CA ARG A 152 -12.78 -6.60 -4.86
C ARG A 152 -13.20 -7.71 -3.89
N ASP A 153 -14.43 -8.15 -4.03
CA ASP A 153 -15.10 -9.18 -3.25
C ASP A 153 -14.60 -10.60 -3.54
N LEU A 154 -13.90 -10.83 -4.66
CA LEU A 154 -13.24 -12.12 -4.90
C LEU A 154 -12.17 -12.39 -3.83
N ASN A 155 -12.09 -13.64 -3.37
CA ASN A 155 -11.13 -14.05 -2.35
C ASN A 155 -9.76 -14.43 -2.93
N HIS A 156 -9.72 -14.74 -4.23
CA HIS A 156 -8.49 -15.09 -4.93
C HIS A 156 -8.01 -13.91 -5.77
N ILE A 157 -6.68 -13.76 -5.85
CA ILE A 157 -6.05 -12.90 -6.86
C ILE A 157 -6.08 -13.67 -8.19
N CYS A 158 -6.75 -13.10 -9.18
CA CYS A 158 -6.98 -13.73 -10.48
C CYS A 158 -6.46 -12.86 -11.61
N VAL A 159 -5.95 -13.47 -12.68
CA VAL A 159 -5.65 -12.77 -13.93
C VAL A 159 -6.95 -12.52 -14.70
N MET A 160 -7.17 -11.29 -15.15
CA MET A 160 -8.36 -10.95 -15.91
C MET A 160 -8.24 -11.40 -17.37
N SER A 161 -9.28 -12.05 -17.89
CA SER A 161 -9.34 -12.46 -19.30
C SER A 161 -9.62 -11.26 -20.21
N ALA A 162 -9.26 -11.36 -21.49
CA ALA A 162 -9.56 -10.33 -22.48
C ALA A 162 -11.08 -10.05 -22.58
N ALA A 163 -11.91 -11.09 -22.52
CA ALA A 163 -13.36 -10.96 -22.50
C ALA A 163 -13.86 -10.22 -21.24
N GLY A 164 -13.25 -10.48 -20.07
CA GLY A 164 -13.55 -9.74 -18.84
C GLY A 164 -13.19 -8.26 -18.95
N ILE A 165 -11.99 -7.95 -19.44
CA ILE A 165 -11.55 -6.56 -19.69
C ILE A 165 -12.54 -5.84 -20.59
N ALA A 166 -12.93 -6.45 -21.71
CA ALA A 166 -13.86 -5.86 -22.66
C ALA A 166 -15.25 -5.63 -22.04
N LYS A 167 -15.77 -6.63 -21.32
CA LYS A 167 -17.12 -6.58 -20.72
C LYS A 167 -17.28 -5.43 -19.73
N TYR A 168 -16.27 -5.16 -18.91
CA TYR A 168 -16.37 -4.22 -17.79
C TYR A 168 -15.71 -2.86 -18.06
N LYS A 169 -15.20 -2.61 -19.28
CA LYS A 169 -14.44 -1.39 -19.63
C LYS A 169 -15.18 -0.06 -19.40
N ASN A 170 -16.50 -0.05 -19.62
CA ASN A 170 -17.35 1.15 -19.52
C ASN A 170 -18.41 1.02 -18.40
N SER A 171 -18.17 0.13 -17.44
CA SER A 171 -19.08 -0.14 -16.31
C SER A 171 -18.85 0.79 -15.13
#